data_AF-A0A2G9N8V2-F1
#
_entry.id   AF-A0A2G9N8V2-F1
#
_cell.length_a   1.000
_cell.length_b   1.000
_cell.length_c   1.000
_cell.angle_alpha   90.00
_cell.angle_beta   90.00
_cell.angle_gamma   90.00
#
_symmetry.space_group_name_H-M   'P 1'
#
loop_
_entity.id
_entity.type
_entity.pdbx_description
1 polymer ?
#
loop_
_entity_poly.entity_id
_entity_poly.type
_entity_poly.pdbx_seq_one_letter_code
_entity_poly.pdbx_strand_id
1 'polypeptide(L)'
;MKLVSNPQGFNQIDKREIDKYVEMWNIPKDIEIILRLFTGKIEPKNKAKLKDSRRMLLTEMPQEDQDKITAFFNRNKILIVSDILKGRDKFSADWMLVILKKDSESYDWALKDINTVMNIFGKGDVRITQQGSMKIGEIGMQRKGGDGGRESAKMLQFKINPCLLFKDD
;
A
#
# COMPACT_ATOMS: atom_id res chain seq x y z
N MET A 1 4.84 15.76 4.42
CA MET A 1 4.17 16.69 3.48
C MET A 1 3.75 15.95 2.21
N LYS A 2 2.55 16.21 1.67
CA LYS A 2 2.10 15.74 0.35
C LYS A 2 1.49 16.91 -0.43
N LEU A 3 1.95 17.11 -1.65
CA LEU A 3 1.31 18.00 -2.62
C LEU A 3 0.46 17.16 -3.58
N VAL A 4 -0.78 17.57 -3.80
CA VAL A 4 -1.74 16.91 -4.69
C VAL A 4 -2.39 17.94 -5.60
N SER A 5 -2.62 17.56 -6.85
CA SER A 5 -3.29 18.37 -7.87
C SER A 5 -4.60 17.74 -8.36
N ASN A 6 -4.94 16.55 -7.85
CA ASN A 6 -6.17 15.84 -8.15
C ASN A 6 -6.77 15.32 -6.84
N PRO A 7 -8.01 15.71 -6.49
CA PRO A 7 -8.66 15.28 -5.24
C PRO A 7 -8.92 13.76 -5.16
N GLN A 8 -8.85 13.05 -6.29
CA GLN A 8 -8.97 11.59 -6.36
C GLN A 8 -7.61 10.89 -6.59
N GLY A 9 -6.52 11.64 -6.56
CA GLY A 9 -5.17 11.13 -6.80
C GLY A 9 -4.69 10.21 -5.67
N PHE A 10 -3.86 9.24 -6.04
CA PHE A 10 -3.21 8.33 -5.08
C PHE A 10 -1.71 8.60 -5.01
N ASN A 11 -1.22 8.88 -3.81
CA ASN A 11 0.18 9.22 -3.56
C ASN A 11 0.88 8.06 -2.85
N GLN A 12 2.12 7.78 -3.24
CA GLN A 12 2.97 6.82 -2.53
C GLN A 12 3.26 7.30 -1.11
N ILE A 13 3.13 6.41 -0.14
CA ILE A 13 3.53 6.64 1.26
C ILE A 13 4.73 5.79 1.67
N ASP A 14 4.80 4.54 1.24
CA ASP A 14 5.96 3.66 1.44
C ASP A 14 6.17 2.77 0.20
N LYS A 15 7.41 2.38 -0.05
CA LYS A 15 7.82 1.47 -1.13
C LYS A 15 9.18 0.86 -0.81
N ARG A 16 9.26 -0.46 -0.76
CA ARG A 16 10.49 -1.22 -0.50
C ARG A 16 10.49 -2.55 -1.25
N GLU A 17 11.66 -3.18 -1.31
CA GLU A 17 11.76 -4.59 -1.66
C GLU A 17 11.05 -5.46 -0.61
N ILE A 18 10.49 -6.59 -1.02
CA ILE A 18 9.76 -7.50 -0.12
C ILE A 18 10.64 -7.95 1.04
N ASP A 19 11.92 -8.21 0.79
CA ASP A 19 12.87 -8.68 1.81
C ASP A 19 12.90 -7.76 3.04
N LYS A 20 12.72 -6.45 2.83
CA LYS A 20 12.65 -5.47 3.93
C LYS A 20 11.38 -5.56 4.74
N TYR A 21 10.24 -5.81 4.11
CA TYR A 21 9.00 -6.03 4.85
C TYR A 21 9.00 -7.38 5.58
N VAL A 22 9.62 -8.41 5.00
CA VAL A 22 9.80 -9.71 5.65
C VAL A 22 10.56 -9.56 6.96
N GLU A 23 11.68 -8.83 6.92
CA GLU A 23 12.47 -8.50 8.10
C GLU A 23 11.68 -7.64 9.11
N MET A 24 11.05 -6.56 8.65
CA MET A 24 10.37 -5.58 9.53
C MET A 24 9.11 -6.12 10.22
N TRP A 25 8.36 -6.99 9.56
CA TRP A 25 7.05 -7.50 10.02
C TRP A 25 7.07 -8.98 10.36
N ASN A 26 8.25 -9.60 10.36
CA ASN A 26 8.43 -11.04 10.60
C ASN A 26 7.46 -11.88 9.75
N ILE A 27 7.42 -11.58 8.44
CA ILE A 27 6.45 -12.19 7.53
C ILE A 27 6.72 -13.69 7.41
N PRO A 28 5.74 -14.56 7.69
CA PRO A 28 5.87 -16.00 7.53
C PRO A 28 6.17 -16.40 6.08
N LYS A 29 6.83 -17.54 5.89
CA LYS A 29 7.37 -17.94 4.57
C LYS A 29 6.29 -18.13 3.51
N ASP A 30 5.12 -18.63 3.90
CA ASP A 30 3.96 -18.77 3.01
C ASP A 30 3.45 -17.40 2.53
N ILE A 31 3.31 -16.43 3.44
CA ILE A 31 2.92 -15.05 3.09
C ILE A 31 3.98 -14.37 2.21
N GLU A 32 5.27 -14.59 2.50
CA GLU A 32 6.37 -14.09 1.67
C GLU A 32 6.26 -14.60 0.23
N ILE A 33 6.00 -15.90 0.03
CA ILE A 33 5.84 -16.50 -1.30
C ILE A 33 4.69 -15.85 -2.06
N ILE A 34 3.54 -15.67 -1.40
CA ILE A 34 2.37 -14.98 -1.96
C ILE A 34 2.75 -13.57 -2.40
N LEU A 35 3.42 -12.80 -1.55
CA LEU A 35 3.87 -11.44 -1.88
C LEU A 35 4.86 -11.43 -3.05
N ARG A 36 5.80 -12.38 -3.12
CA ARG A 36 6.79 -12.46 -4.20
C ARG A 36 6.15 -12.79 -5.54
N LEU A 37 5.16 -13.68 -5.57
CA LEU A 37 4.34 -13.93 -6.76
C LEU A 37 3.53 -12.69 -7.14
N PHE A 38 2.95 -12.00 -6.15
CA PHE A 38 2.15 -10.80 -6.37
C PHE A 38 2.93 -9.65 -7.02
N THR A 39 4.17 -9.41 -6.57
CA THR A 39 5.01 -8.35 -7.12
C THR A 39 5.82 -8.77 -8.35
N GLY A 40 5.85 -10.06 -8.68
CA GLY A 40 6.67 -10.62 -9.76
C GLY A 40 8.16 -10.72 -9.41
N LYS A 41 8.48 -10.80 -8.11
CA LYS A 41 9.83 -11.15 -7.65
C LYS A 41 10.14 -12.63 -7.94
N ILE A 42 9.12 -13.47 -7.90
CA ILE A 42 9.15 -14.84 -8.41
C ILE A 42 8.12 -14.94 -9.52
N GLU A 43 8.49 -15.61 -10.62
CA GLU A 43 7.57 -15.81 -11.74
C GLU A 43 6.57 -16.94 -11.47
N PRO A 44 5.33 -16.82 -11.95
CA PRO A 44 4.35 -17.89 -11.85
C PRO A 44 4.73 -19.09 -12.71
N LYS A 45 4.58 -20.31 -12.18
CA LYS A 45 4.89 -21.55 -12.92
C LYS A 45 3.96 -21.75 -14.11
N ASN A 46 2.66 -21.47 -13.94
CA ASN A 46 1.66 -21.55 -15.01
C ASN A 46 1.21 -20.14 -15.39
N LYS A 47 1.42 -19.76 -16.66
CA LYS A 47 1.16 -18.42 -17.19
C LYS A 47 -0.11 -18.34 -18.05
N ALA A 48 -0.73 -19.46 -18.39
CA ALA A 48 -1.75 -19.56 -19.45
C ALA A 48 -3.04 -18.76 -19.18
N LYS A 49 -3.33 -18.42 -17.92
CA LYS A 49 -4.56 -17.71 -17.50
C LYS A 49 -4.28 -16.41 -16.73
N LEU A 50 -3.04 -15.92 -16.75
CA LEU A 50 -2.65 -14.73 -16.01
C LEU A 50 -2.80 -13.48 -16.85
N LYS A 51 -3.29 -12.41 -16.25
CA LYS A 51 -3.35 -11.09 -16.90
C LYS A 51 -1.96 -10.51 -17.19
N ASP A 52 -0.97 -10.84 -16.37
CA ASP A 52 0.43 -10.41 -16.52
C ASP A 52 1.33 -11.62 -16.27
N SER A 53 2.01 -12.12 -17.30
CA SER A 53 2.84 -13.33 -17.21
C SER A 53 4.03 -13.23 -16.24
N ARG A 54 4.35 -12.02 -15.76
CA ARG A 54 5.47 -11.75 -14.86
C ARG A 54 5.11 -11.88 -13.38
N ARG A 55 3.82 -11.97 -13.03
CA ARG A 55 3.33 -11.96 -11.63
C ARG A 55 1.94 -12.60 -11.53
N MET A 56 1.40 -12.67 -10.33
CA MET A 56 -0.03 -12.97 -10.13
C MET A 56 -0.74 -11.78 -9.50
N LEU A 57 -1.98 -11.53 -9.89
CA LEU A 57 -2.91 -10.76 -9.09
C LEU A 57 -3.37 -11.61 -7.89
N LEU A 58 -3.75 -10.96 -6.78
CA LEU A 58 -4.27 -11.71 -5.62
C LEU A 58 -5.56 -12.48 -5.98
N THR A 59 -6.40 -11.92 -6.84
CA THR A 59 -7.61 -12.59 -7.37
C THR A 59 -7.31 -13.78 -8.28
N GLU A 60 -6.08 -13.92 -8.76
CA GLU A 60 -5.65 -15.06 -9.60
C GLU A 60 -5.03 -16.19 -8.77
N MET A 61 -4.85 -15.99 -7.47
CA MET A 61 -4.28 -16.98 -6.55
C MET A 61 -5.37 -17.91 -5.99
N PRO A 62 -5.01 -19.13 -5.54
CA PRO A 62 -5.94 -20.01 -4.83
C PRO A 62 -6.61 -19.29 -3.64
N GLN A 63 -7.86 -19.65 -3.35
CA GLN A 63 -8.60 -19.03 -2.24
C GLN A 63 -7.88 -19.16 -0.90
N GLU A 64 -7.20 -20.29 -0.66
CA GLU A 64 -6.38 -20.51 0.53
C GLU A 64 -5.28 -19.44 0.69
N ASP A 65 -4.60 -19.07 -0.39
CA ASP A 65 -3.55 -18.04 -0.37
C ASP A 65 -4.17 -16.64 -0.17
N GLN A 66 -5.32 -16.38 -0.79
CA GLN A 66 -6.08 -15.15 -0.60
C GLN A 66 -6.51 -14.95 0.86
N ASP A 67 -6.95 -16.03 1.51
CA ASP A 67 -7.39 -16.02 2.91
C ASP A 67 -6.20 -15.83 3.85
N LYS A 68 -5.09 -16.55 3.61
CA LYS A 68 -3.84 -16.41 4.38
C LYS A 68 -3.31 -14.98 4.37
N ILE A 69 -3.20 -14.36 3.19
CA ILE A 69 -2.65 -13.01 3.08
C ILE A 69 -3.62 -11.98 3.69
N THR A 70 -4.92 -12.11 3.45
CA THR A 70 -5.93 -11.25 4.08
C THR A 70 -5.86 -11.35 5.61
N ALA A 71 -5.79 -12.56 6.15
CA ALA A 71 -5.71 -12.81 7.58
C ALA A 71 -4.42 -12.24 8.19
N PHE A 72 -3.27 -12.38 7.52
CA PHE A 72 -2.00 -11.82 7.97
C PHE A 72 -2.07 -10.29 8.08
N PHE A 73 -2.53 -9.60 7.03
CA PHE A 73 -2.62 -8.14 7.05
C PHE A 73 -3.70 -7.65 8.01
N ASN A 74 -4.78 -8.39 8.20
CA ASN A 74 -5.81 -8.05 9.19
C ASN A 74 -5.28 -8.16 10.62
N ARG A 75 -4.58 -9.26 10.96
CA ARG A 75 -3.98 -9.48 12.28
C ARG A 75 -2.91 -8.43 12.62
N ASN A 76 -2.12 -8.02 11.63
CA ASN A 76 -1.01 -7.09 11.82
C ASN A 76 -1.34 -5.64 11.41
N LYS A 77 -2.61 -5.32 11.21
CA LYS A 77 -3.05 -4.06 10.60
C LYS A 77 -2.50 -2.83 11.33
N ILE A 78 -2.60 -2.78 12.66
CA ILE A 78 -2.15 -1.64 13.46
C ILE A 78 -0.64 -1.42 13.27
N LEU A 79 0.16 -2.49 13.36
CA LEU A 79 1.61 -2.44 13.16
C LEU A 79 1.95 -1.92 11.76
N ILE A 80 1.33 -2.48 10.73
CA ILE A 80 1.60 -2.14 9.33
C ILE A 80 1.21 -0.69 9.03
N VAL A 81 0.01 -0.26 9.45
CA VAL A 81 -0.46 1.12 9.28
C VAL A 81 0.48 2.11 9.98
N SER A 82 0.89 1.81 11.21
CA SER A 82 1.85 2.64 11.96
C SER A 82 3.18 2.74 11.23
N ASP A 83 3.75 1.62 10.81
CA ASP A 83 5.06 1.61 10.15
C ASP A 83 5.07 2.38 8.84
N ILE A 84 4.05 2.25 8.00
CA ILE A 84 4.03 2.88 6.66
C ILE A 84 3.61 4.35 6.65
N LEU A 85 2.96 4.83 7.73
CA LEU A 85 2.53 6.24 7.85
C LEU A 85 3.42 7.04 8.80
N LYS A 86 3.67 6.51 9.99
CA LYS A 86 4.45 7.17 11.04
C LYS A 86 5.94 6.87 10.91
N GLY A 87 6.29 5.64 10.50
CA GLY A 87 7.67 5.15 10.55
C GLY A 87 8.10 4.78 11.98
N ARG A 88 9.38 4.41 12.13
CA ARG A 88 10.00 4.06 13.41
C ARG A 88 11.12 5.06 13.75
N ASP A 89 11.49 5.11 15.03
CA ASP A 89 12.65 5.82 15.56
C ASP A 89 12.61 7.36 15.50
N LYS A 90 13.78 8.00 15.67
CA LYS A 90 13.97 9.45 15.89
C LYS A 90 13.46 10.38 14.77
N PHE A 91 13.04 9.82 13.64
CA PHE A 91 12.52 10.57 12.49
C PHE A 91 11.07 10.18 12.16
N SER A 92 10.33 9.63 13.13
CA SER A 92 8.91 9.36 12.96
C SER A 92 8.14 10.64 12.62
N ALA A 93 7.17 10.53 11.72
CA ALA A 93 6.31 11.65 11.39
C ALA A 93 5.32 11.90 12.54
N ASP A 94 5.33 13.11 13.11
CA ASP A 94 4.34 13.51 14.12
C ASP A 94 3.09 14.15 13.51
N TRP A 95 3.22 14.68 12.29
CA TRP A 95 2.17 15.41 11.58
C TRP A 95 2.19 15.11 10.08
N MET A 96 1.02 15.15 9.44
CA MET A 96 0.90 15.11 7.99
C MET A 96 0.26 16.40 7.47
N LEU A 97 1.05 17.19 6.74
CA LEU A 97 0.57 18.31 5.92
C LEU A 97 0.21 17.82 4.51
N VAL A 98 -1.02 18.05 4.08
CA VAL A 98 -1.50 17.85 2.71
C VAL A 98 -1.88 19.20 2.13
N ILE A 99 -1.42 19.47 0.91
CA ILE A 99 -1.75 20.68 0.15
C ILE A 99 -2.40 20.24 -1.15
N LEU A 100 -3.66 20.62 -1.37
CA LEU A 100 -4.39 20.44 -2.61
C LEU A 100 -4.33 21.72 -3.43
N LYS A 101 -3.58 21.67 -4.54
CA LYS A 101 -3.57 22.73 -5.55
C LYS A 101 -4.81 22.57 -6.44
N LYS A 102 -5.74 23.53 -6.36
CA LYS A 102 -6.95 23.56 -7.20
C LYS A 102 -6.66 24.14 -8.58
N ASP A 103 -5.96 25.27 -8.61
CA ASP A 103 -5.52 25.97 -9.82
C ASP A 103 -4.17 26.70 -9.56
N SER A 104 -3.76 27.63 -10.42
CA SER A 104 -2.48 28.34 -10.27
C SER A 104 -2.37 29.21 -9.01
N GLU A 105 -3.49 29.65 -8.44
CA GLU A 105 -3.54 30.63 -7.36
C GLU A 105 -4.31 30.14 -6.12
N SER A 106 -5.04 29.03 -6.22
CA SER A 106 -5.88 28.48 -5.16
C SER A 106 -5.37 27.16 -4.59
N TYR A 107 -5.26 27.12 -3.26
CA TYR A 107 -4.77 25.98 -2.49
C TYR A 107 -5.65 25.73 -1.26
N ASP A 108 -6.06 24.48 -1.07
CA ASP A 108 -6.55 24.00 0.22
C ASP A 108 -5.43 23.26 0.94
N TRP A 109 -5.42 23.29 2.27
CA TRP A 109 -4.46 22.52 3.04
C TRP A 109 -5.10 21.92 4.29
N ALA A 110 -4.59 20.76 4.70
CA ALA A 110 -4.98 20.08 5.92
C ALA A 110 -3.70 19.67 6.66
N LEU A 111 -3.64 20.00 7.95
CA LEU A 111 -2.58 19.57 8.86
C LEU A 111 -3.22 18.77 9.99
N LYS A 112 -2.90 17.49 10.07
CA LYS A 112 -3.43 16.58 11.10
C LYS A 112 -2.28 15.86 11.80
N ASP A 113 -2.44 15.58 13.09
CA ASP A 113 -1.47 14.79 13.86
C ASP A 113 -1.45 13.34 13.34
N ILE A 114 -0.33 12.66 13.51
CA ILE A 114 -0.13 11.33 12.93
C ILE A 114 -1.11 10.29 13.47
N ASN A 115 -1.62 10.43 14.71
CA ASN A 115 -2.59 9.46 15.24
C ASN A 115 -3.94 9.61 14.54
N THR A 116 -4.39 10.85 14.31
CA THR A 116 -5.56 11.13 13.49
C THR A 116 -5.39 10.58 12.07
N VAL A 117 -4.24 10.80 11.45
CA VAL A 117 -3.90 10.28 10.12
C VAL A 117 -3.97 8.75 10.07
N MET A 118 -3.37 8.06 11.04
CA MET A 118 -3.42 6.60 11.15
C MET A 118 -4.84 6.08 11.35
N ASN A 119 -5.66 6.77 12.14
CA ASN A 119 -7.06 6.38 12.36
C ASN A 119 -7.88 6.49 11.07
N ILE A 120 -7.74 7.61 10.34
CA ILE A 120 -8.44 7.86 9.07
C ILE A 120 -8.05 6.79 8.04
N PHE A 121 -6.76 6.62 7.79
CA PHE A 121 -6.30 5.70 6.75
C PHE A 121 -6.40 4.23 7.17
N GLY A 122 -6.33 3.95 8.47
CA GLY A 122 -6.54 2.62 9.03
C GLY A 122 -8.01 2.20 9.07
N LYS A 123 -8.98 3.09 8.85
CA LYS A 123 -10.41 2.77 8.90
C LYS A 123 -10.85 1.83 7.77
N GLY A 124 -11.75 0.89 8.09
CA GLY A 124 -12.32 -0.07 7.11
C GLY A 124 -11.60 -1.42 7.06
N ASP A 125 -12.10 -2.35 6.25
CA ASP A 125 -11.61 -3.73 6.27
C ASP A 125 -10.28 -3.93 5.51
N VAL A 126 -9.60 -5.04 5.81
CA VAL A 126 -8.54 -5.58 4.96
C VAL A 126 -9.19 -6.51 3.93
N ARG A 127 -9.03 -6.20 2.64
CA ARG A 127 -9.66 -6.97 1.57
C ARG A 127 -8.89 -6.92 0.25
N ILE A 128 -9.06 -7.95 -0.56
CA ILE A 128 -8.60 -7.96 -1.95
C ILE A 128 -9.56 -7.10 -2.79
N THR A 129 -9.02 -6.30 -3.72
CA THR A 129 -9.81 -5.51 -4.65
C THR A 129 -10.19 -6.33 -5.88
N GLN A 130 -11.26 -5.93 -6.59
CA GLN A 130 -11.66 -6.59 -7.84
C GLN A 130 -10.55 -6.58 -8.90
N GLN A 131 -9.66 -5.59 -8.85
CA GLN A 131 -8.50 -5.47 -9.75
C GLN A 131 -7.31 -6.33 -9.31
N GLY A 132 -7.43 -7.07 -8.20
CA GLY A 132 -6.42 -8.02 -7.74
C GLY A 132 -5.29 -7.44 -6.92
N SER A 133 -5.45 -6.22 -6.39
CA SER A 133 -4.58 -5.61 -5.38
C SER A 133 -5.17 -5.81 -3.97
N MET A 134 -4.54 -5.26 -2.93
CA MET A 134 -5.10 -5.30 -1.57
C MET A 134 -5.44 -3.89 -1.09
N LYS A 135 -6.53 -3.77 -0.32
CA LYS A 135 -6.88 -2.60 0.46
C LYS A 135 -6.72 -2.93 1.94
N ILE A 136 -6.02 -2.09 2.69
CA ILE A 136 -5.80 -2.18 4.14
C ILE A 136 -6.45 -0.94 4.73
N GLY A 137 -7.74 -1.02 5.07
CA GLY A 137 -8.54 0.17 5.34
C GLY A 137 -8.64 1.06 4.10
N GLU A 138 -8.16 2.31 4.19
CA GLU A 138 -8.08 3.26 3.07
C GLU A 138 -6.71 3.27 2.36
N ILE A 139 -5.82 2.36 2.73
CA ILE A 139 -4.49 2.22 2.12
C ILE A 139 -4.52 1.16 1.02
N GLY A 140 -4.11 1.52 -0.19
CA GLY A 140 -3.91 0.59 -1.30
C GLY A 140 -2.51 -0.01 -1.30
N MET A 141 -2.42 -1.34 -1.34
CA MET A 141 -1.18 -2.10 -1.52
C MET A 141 -1.12 -2.68 -2.92
N GLN A 142 -0.04 -2.40 -3.65
CA GLN A 142 0.13 -2.83 -5.03
C GLN A 142 1.59 -3.12 -5.38
N ARG A 143 1.82 -3.89 -6.44
CA ARG A 143 3.11 -3.89 -7.14
C ARG A 143 3.41 -2.46 -7.64
N LYS A 144 4.65 -2.00 -7.46
CA LYS A 144 5.10 -0.68 -7.96
C LYS A 144 4.87 -0.52 -9.46
N GLY A 145 5.29 -1.51 -10.26
CA GLY A 145 5.19 -1.47 -11.72
C GLY A 145 5.96 -0.30 -12.36
N GLY A 146 5.85 -0.16 -13.67
CA GLY A 146 6.54 0.89 -14.42
C GLY A 146 8.06 0.68 -14.50
N ASP A 147 8.81 1.78 -14.43
CA ASP A 147 10.29 1.82 -14.44
C ASP A 147 10.93 1.05 -15.61
N GLY A 148 10.25 0.97 -16.77
CA GLY A 148 10.72 0.21 -17.93
C GLY A 148 10.87 -1.30 -17.68
N GLY A 149 10.24 -1.85 -16.63
CA GLY A 149 10.34 -3.26 -16.27
C GLY A 149 11.58 -3.64 -15.46
N ARG A 150 12.37 -2.67 -14.98
CA ARG A 150 13.51 -2.91 -14.08
C ARG A 150 13.10 -3.61 -12.79
N GLU A 151 14.07 -4.12 -12.04
CA GLU A 151 13.82 -4.79 -10.75
C GLU A 151 13.03 -3.92 -9.76
N SER A 152 13.19 -2.59 -9.77
CA SER A 152 12.42 -1.67 -8.93
C SER A 152 10.91 -1.70 -9.20
N ALA A 153 10.48 -2.17 -10.38
CA ALA A 153 9.08 -2.38 -10.69
C ALA A 153 8.45 -3.55 -9.91
N LYS A 154 9.27 -4.43 -9.32
CA LYS A 154 8.87 -5.58 -8.49
C LYS A 154 8.82 -5.26 -6.99
N MET A 155 9.00 -3.99 -6.60
CA MET A 155 8.79 -3.54 -5.23
C MET A 155 7.31 -3.58 -4.83
N LEU A 156 7.06 -3.75 -3.53
CA LEU A 156 5.74 -3.56 -2.93
C LEU A 156 5.56 -2.08 -2.58
N GLN A 157 4.43 -1.50 -2.96
CA GLN A 157 4.14 -0.08 -2.84
C GLN A 157 2.80 0.14 -2.14
N PHE A 158 2.79 1.10 -1.20
CA PHE A 158 1.60 1.55 -0.50
C PHE A 158 1.22 2.95 -0.95
N LYS A 159 -0.08 3.16 -1.22
CA LYS A 159 -0.64 4.44 -1.63
C LYS A 159 -1.89 4.78 -0.84
N ILE A 160 -2.12 6.07 -0.64
CA ILE A 160 -3.35 6.62 -0.08
C ILE A 160 -3.88 7.70 -1.01
N ASN A 161 -5.16 8.05 -0.88
CA ASN A 161 -5.64 9.35 -1.33
C ASN A 161 -5.46 10.36 -0.17
N PRO A 162 -4.46 11.28 -0.23
CA PRO A 162 -4.22 12.23 0.86
C PRO A 162 -5.40 13.17 1.12
N CYS A 163 -6.28 13.36 0.12
CA CYS A 163 -7.41 14.28 0.25
C CYS A 163 -8.53 13.75 1.18
N LEU A 164 -8.42 12.52 1.68
CA LEU A 164 -9.30 12.06 2.75
C LEU A 164 -9.13 12.88 4.03
N LEU A 165 -7.98 13.52 4.25
CA LEU A 165 -7.76 14.38 5.42
C LEU A 165 -8.60 15.66 5.43
N PHE A 166 -9.22 16.05 4.31
CA PHE A 166 -10.14 17.20 4.23
C PHE A 166 -11.59 16.84 4.59
N LYS A 167 -11.91 15.55 4.79
CA LYS A 167 -13.30 15.09 5.00
C LYS A 167 -13.71 14.97 6.47
N ASP A 168 -12.76 15.15 7.39
CA ASP A 168 -12.97 15.00 8.84
C ASP A 168 -12.97 16.36 9.56
N ASP A 169 -13.57 17.38 8.95
CA ASP A 169 -13.86 18.70 9.55
C ASP A 169 -15.38 18.98 9.50
#